data_AF-A0A1S1HGE0-F1
#
_entry.id   AF-A0A1S1HGE0-F1
#
_cell.length_a   1.000
_cell.length_b   1.000
_cell.length_c   1.000
_cell.angle_alpha   90.00
_cell.angle_beta   90.00
_cell.angle_gamma   90.00
#
_symmetry.space_group_name_H-M   'P 1'
#
loop_
_entity.id
_entity.type
_entity.pdbx_description
1 polymer ?
#
loop_
_entity_poly.entity_id
_entity_poly.type
_entity_poly.pdbx_seq_one_letter_code
_entity_poly.pdbx_strand_id
1 'polypeptide(L)'
;MIFWLLFAFDAVMTAVLLFFFTIGIADRSVSASNIGLWLLLLGVAAAFLLGGLALKRRAHDRIGAALLLLPALPGLAYLAFVLMMVVMQPHWN
;
A
#
# COMPACT_ATOMS: atom_id res chain seq x y z
N MET A 1 8.89 -13.95 11.28
CA MET A 1 8.46 -12.66 11.86
C MET A 1 8.43 -11.56 10.80
N ILE A 2 9.52 -11.30 10.08
CA ILE A 2 9.60 -10.24 9.07
C ILE A 2 8.46 -10.28 8.02
N PHE A 3 8.09 -11.46 7.52
CA PHE A 3 6.98 -11.61 6.58
C PHE A 3 5.67 -10.98 7.10
N TRP A 4 5.29 -11.28 8.35
CA TRP A 4 4.03 -10.81 8.91
C TRP A 4 4.05 -9.31 9.19
N LEU A 5 5.22 -8.76 9.52
CA LEU A 5 5.40 -7.32 9.68
C LEU A 5 5.18 -6.59 8.34
N LEU A 6 5.86 -7.04 7.28
CA LEU A 6 5.70 -6.48 5.94
C LEU A 6 4.27 -6.65 5.42
N PHE A 7 3.70 -7.85 5.58
CA PHE A 7 2.33 -8.14 5.17
C PHE A 7 1.32 -7.25 5.89
N ALA A 8 1.44 -7.08 7.21
CA ALA A 8 0.54 -6.22 7.97
C ALA A 8 0.67 -4.75 7.54
N PHE A 9 1.90 -4.26 7.33
CA PHE A 9 2.14 -2.91 6.83
C PHE A 9 1.47 -2.68 5.45
N ASP A 10 1.73 -3.57 4.49
CA ASP A 10 1.16 -3.47 3.15
C ASP A 10 -0.37 -3.64 3.16
N ALA A 11 -0.91 -4.46 4.07
CA ALA A 11 -2.35 -4.61 4.24
C ALA A 11 -3.00 -3.31 4.73
N VAL A 12 -2.36 -2.60 5.67
CA VAL A 12 -2.80 -1.28 6.12
C VAL A 12 -2.72 -0.27 4.98
N MET A 13 -1.62 -0.23 4.22
CA MET A 13 -1.49 0.67 3.07
C MET A 13 -2.55 0.39 2.00
N THR A 14 -2.82 -0.89 1.72
CA THR A 14 -3.89 -1.32 0.80
C THR A 14 -5.27 -0.90 1.30
N ALA A 15 -5.52 -1.00 2.61
CA ALA A 15 -6.77 -0.54 3.22
C ALA A 15 -6.93 0.99 3.11
N VAL A 16 -5.86 1.77 3.30
CA VAL A 16 -5.85 3.23 3.07
C VAL A 16 -6.18 3.54 1.62
N LEU A 17 -5.57 2.84 0.66
CA LEU A 17 -5.86 3.01 -0.77
C LEU A 17 -7.32 2.69 -1.09
N LEU A 18 -7.86 1.60 -0.53
CA LEU A 18 -9.27 1.22 -0.68
C LEU A 18 -10.21 2.27 -0.08
N PHE A 19 -9.87 2.82 1.08
CA PHE A 19 -10.63 3.88 1.73
C PHE A 19 -10.70 5.16 0.87
N PHE A 20 -9.59 5.60 0.30
CA PHE A 20 -9.60 6.76 -0.61
C PHE A 20 -10.35 6.47 -1.91
N PHE A 21 -10.26 5.25 -2.44
CA PHE A 21 -11.04 4.86 -3.59
C PHE A 21 -12.54 4.94 -3.31
N THR A 22 -13.02 4.42 -2.17
CA THR A 22 -14.45 4.44 -1.83
C THR A 22 -14.97 5.85 -1.57
N ILE A 23 -14.20 6.69 -0.86
CA ILE A 23 -14.52 8.12 -0.73
C ILE A 23 -14.56 8.79 -2.10
N GLY A 24 -13.58 8.48 -2.95
CA GLY A 24 -13.46 9.09 -4.28
C GLY A 24 -14.62 8.76 -5.21
N ILE A 25 -15.22 7.57 -5.07
CA ILE A 25 -16.47 7.23 -5.77
C ILE A 25 -17.64 8.07 -5.25
N ALA A 26 -17.71 8.29 -3.93
CA ALA A 26 -18.79 9.05 -3.30
C ALA A 26 -18.73 10.55 -3.64
N ASP A 27 -17.54 11.14 -3.68
CA ASP A 27 -17.33 12.56 -3.99
C ASP A 27 -17.11 12.86 -5.49
N ARG A 28 -17.08 11.82 -6.34
CA ARG A 28 -16.85 11.85 -7.79
C ARG A 28 -15.43 12.28 -8.22
N SER A 29 -14.47 12.34 -7.31
CA SER A 29 -13.04 12.51 -7.67
C SER A 29 -12.47 11.27 -8.35
N VAL A 30 -13.02 10.09 -8.08
CA VAL A 30 -12.87 8.88 -8.91
C VAL A 30 -14.00 8.86 -9.92
N SER A 31 -13.67 9.02 -11.19
CA SER A 31 -14.64 9.12 -12.29
C SER A 31 -14.21 8.26 -13.48
N ALA A 32 -15.00 8.25 -14.56
CA ALA A 32 -14.68 7.48 -15.76
C ALA A 32 -13.29 7.81 -16.35
N SER A 33 -12.76 9.00 -16.10
CA SER A 33 -11.44 9.42 -16.60
C SER A 33 -10.26 8.79 -15.86
N ASN A 34 -10.42 8.35 -14.62
CA ASN A 34 -9.32 7.83 -13.80
C ASN A 34 -9.61 6.51 -13.08
N ILE A 35 -10.84 5.98 -13.14
CA ILE A 35 -11.24 4.74 -12.48
C ILE A 35 -10.35 3.56 -12.87
N GLY A 36 -9.91 3.50 -14.14
CA GLY A 36 -8.99 2.46 -14.61
C GLY A 36 -7.66 2.45 -13.85
N LEU A 37 -7.09 3.64 -13.57
CA LEU A 37 -5.85 3.76 -12.79
C LEU A 37 -6.07 3.34 -11.33
N TRP A 38 -7.19 3.73 -10.74
CA TRP A 38 -7.54 3.31 -9.38
C TRP A 38 -7.69 1.80 -9.24
N LEU A 39 -8.41 1.17 -10.17
CA LEU A 39 -8.56 -0.28 -10.19
C LEU A 39 -7.22 -0.99 -10.43
N LEU A 40 -6.35 -0.44 -11.27
CA LEU A 40 -4.99 -0.96 -11.46
C LEU A 40 -4.19 -0.90 -10.16
N LEU A 41 -4.21 0.22 -9.44
CA LEU A 41 -3.51 0.38 -8.16
C LEU A 41 -4.01 -0.63 -7.12
N LEU A 42 -5.34 -0.74 -6.96
CA LEU A 42 -5.94 -1.72 -6.05
C LEU A 42 -5.62 -3.17 -6.45
N GLY A 43 -5.66 -3.47 -7.75
CA GLY A 43 -5.32 -4.78 -8.28
C GLY A 43 -3.86 -5.15 -8.03
N VAL A 44 -2.93 -4.22 -8.24
CA VAL A 44 -1.51 -4.41 -7.95
C VAL A 44 -1.28 -4.61 -6.46
N ALA A 45 -1.88 -3.78 -5.60
CA ALA A 45 -1.77 -3.91 -4.15
C ALA A 45 -2.31 -5.28 -3.66
N ALA A 46 -3.47 -5.70 -4.16
CA ALA A 46 -4.03 -7.01 -3.88
C ALA A 46 -3.13 -8.15 -4.39
N ALA A 47 -2.53 -8.01 -5.57
CA ALA A 47 -1.61 -9.01 -6.13
C ALA A 47 -0.36 -9.19 -5.25
N PHE A 48 0.19 -8.12 -4.67
CA PHE A 48 1.30 -8.21 -3.72
C PHE A 48 0.93 -8.98 -2.45
N LEU A 49 -0.21 -8.66 -1.83
CA LEU A 49 -0.68 -9.35 -0.63
C LEU A 49 -0.99 -10.83 -0.90
N LEU A 50 -1.78 -11.11 -1.94
CA LEU A 50 -2.17 -12.46 -2.30
C LEU A 50 -0.97 -13.28 -2.78
N GLY A 51 -0.08 -12.69 -3.56
CA GLY A 51 1.17 -13.31 -4.02
C GLY A 51 2.10 -13.65 -2.85
N GLY A 52 2.28 -12.71 -1.92
CA GLY A 52 3.06 -12.92 -0.70
C GLY A 52 2.48 -14.06 0.15
N LEU A 53 1.16 -14.07 0.35
CA LEU A 53 0.47 -15.13 1.09
C LEU A 53 0.53 -16.49 0.36
N ALA A 54 0.43 -16.51 -0.96
CA ALA A 54 0.57 -17.74 -1.75
C ALA A 54 1.99 -18.34 -1.62
N LEU A 55 3.03 -17.51 -1.65
CA LEU A 55 4.42 -17.93 -1.44
C LEU A 55 4.65 -18.43 -0.02
N LYS A 56 4.10 -17.73 0.99
CA LYS A 56 4.09 -18.14 2.40
C LYS A 56 3.49 -19.53 2.58
N ARG A 57 2.33 -19.80 1.96
CA ARG A 57 1.65 -21.12 2.01
C ARG A 57 2.47 -22.26 1.39
N ARG A 58 3.38 -21.94 0.47
CA ARG A 58 4.30 -22.90 -0.17
C ARG A 58 5.67 -22.97 0.53
N ALA A 59 5.77 -22.48 1.76
CA ALA A 59 7.02 -22.42 2.55
C ALA A 59 8.15 -21.57 1.91
N HIS A 60 7.81 -20.66 0.98
CA HIS A 60 8.76 -19.72 0.37
C HIS A 60 8.76 -18.37 1.10
N ASP A 61 8.87 -18.39 2.43
CA ASP A 61 8.78 -17.22 3.30
C ASP A 61 9.70 -16.07 2.90
N ARG A 62 10.94 -16.38 2.49
CA ARG A 62 11.94 -15.38 2.09
C ARG A 62 11.54 -14.68 0.79
N ILE A 63 11.02 -15.43 -0.18
CA ILE A 63 10.56 -14.88 -1.47
C ILE A 63 9.28 -14.07 -1.25
N GLY A 64 8.35 -14.57 -0.42
CA GLY A 64 7.16 -13.83 -0.03
C GLY A 64 7.49 -12.50 0.66
N ALA A 65 8.47 -12.50 1.58
CA ALA A 65 8.94 -11.27 2.23
C ALA A 65 9.63 -10.32 1.23
N ALA A 66 10.47 -10.84 0.32
CA ALA A 66 11.11 -10.04 -0.72
C ALA A 66 10.08 -9.39 -1.67
N LEU A 67 9.00 -10.10 -1.99
CA LEU A 67 7.91 -9.57 -2.79
C LEU A 67 7.19 -8.42 -2.08
N LEU A 68 6.89 -8.57 -0.79
CA LEU A 68 6.23 -7.55 0.04
C LEU A 68 7.15 -6.34 0.35
N LEU A 69 8.47 -6.50 0.29
CA LEU A 69 9.39 -5.36 0.41
C LEU A 69 9.20 -4.32 -0.71
N LEU A 70 8.74 -4.74 -1.89
CA LEU A 70 8.59 -3.84 -3.04
C LEU A 70 7.57 -2.71 -2.79
N PRO A 71 6.34 -2.97 -2.31
CA PRO A 71 5.43 -1.90 -1.89
C PRO A 71 5.78 -1.31 -0.52
N ALA A 72 6.35 -2.10 0.41
CA ALA A 72 6.67 -1.61 1.74
C ALA A 72 7.73 -0.50 1.73
N LEU A 73 8.76 -0.59 0.86
CA LEU A 73 9.82 0.43 0.78
C LEU A 73 9.30 1.84 0.44
N PRO A 74 8.57 2.06 -0.68
CA PRO A 74 7.99 3.38 -0.96
C PRO A 74 6.94 3.78 0.07
N GLY A 75 6.17 2.83 0.61
CA GLY A 75 5.20 3.11 1.68
C GLY A 75 5.86 3.62 2.97
N LEU A 76 6.97 2.99 3.40
CA LEU A 76 7.75 3.41 4.56
C LEU A 76 8.43 4.76 4.33
N ALA A 77 8.97 5.00 3.14
CA ALA A 77 9.54 6.29 2.77
C ALA A 77 8.49 7.40 2.83
N TYR A 78 7.28 7.15 2.32
CA TYR A 78 6.17 8.10 2.39
C TYR A 78 5.68 8.31 3.82
N LEU A 79 5.54 7.25 4.62
CA LEU A 79 5.19 7.35 6.03
C LEU A 79 6.23 8.18 6.80
N ALA A 80 7.52 7.94 6.57
CA ALA A 80 8.59 8.71 7.18
C ALA A 80 8.51 10.19 6.79
N PHE A 81 8.23 10.49 5.51
CA PHE A 81 7.99 11.86 5.04
C PHE A 81 6.79 12.50 5.78
N VAL A 82 5.65 11.82 5.87
CA VAL A 82 4.47 12.33 6.58
C VAL A 82 4.79 12.60 8.07
N LEU A 83 5.45 11.65 8.74
CA LEU A 83 5.85 11.82 10.14
C LEU A 83 6.82 12.99 10.32
N MET A 84 7.77 13.16 9.38
CA MET A 84 8.68 14.31 9.37
C MET A 84 7.90 15.63 9.25
N MET A 85 6.91 15.72 8.36
CA MET A 85 6.08 16.92 8.22
C MET A 85 5.28 17.22 9.49
N VAL A 86 4.77 16.20 10.17
CA VAL A 86 4.03 16.36 11.43
C VAL A 86 4.95 16.84 12.56
N VAL A 87 6.16 16.29 12.66
CA VAL A 87 7.10 16.60 13.75
C VAL A 87 7.81 17.94 13.53
N MET A 88 8.29 18.20 12.32
CA MET A 88 9.09 19.38 12.01
C MET A 88 8.25 20.62 11.75
N GLN A 89 6.96 20.47 11.43
CA GLN A 89 6.04 21.55 11.11
C GLN A 89 6.67 22.62 10.19
N PRO A 90 7.20 22.24 9.02
CA PRO A 90 7.86 23.18 8.14
C PRO A 90 6.86 24.24 7.65
N HIS A 91 7.35 25.48 7.53
CA HIS A 91 6.57 26.58 7.00
C HIS A 91 6.59 26.49 5.46
N TRP A 92 5.42 26.28 4.86
CA TRP A 92 5.24 26.17 3.42
C TRP A 92 4.98 27.57 2.85
N ASN A 93 6.05 28.37 2.74
CA ASN A 93 6.02 29.78 2.32
C ASN A 93 6.71 29.97 0.98
#